data_AF-A0A117IWB4-F1
#
_entry.id   AF-A0A117IWB4-F1
#
_cell.length_a   1.000
_cell.length_b   1.000
_cell.length_c   1.000
_cell.angle_alpha   90.00
_cell.angle_beta   90.00
_cell.angle_gamma   90.00
#
_symmetry.space_group_name_H-M   'P 1'
#
loop_
_entity.id
_entity.type
_entity.pdbx_description
1 polymer ?
#
loop_
_entity_poly.entity_id
_entity_poly.type
_entity_poly.pdbx_seq_one_letter_code
_entity_poly.pdbx_strand_id
1 'polypeptide(L)'
;MTTTRKPSSQDEALENIFGAPLADLYERAVRPGASPALVRALELRSFLALAEEQVVRVRDRVHASMAPDGDLDQLSAEVLQSDVHWLEAALDGRRGYRRALDSLLSAMPPPTARPAPALATSLPPAPPATSVEAGVLARGR
;
A
#
# COMPACT_ATOMS: atom_id res chain seq x y z
N MET A 1 8.05 3.07 -10.74
CA MET A 1 7.40 1.74 -10.85
C MET A 1 8.42 0.57 -10.87
N THR A 2 9.53 0.65 -10.11
CA THR A 2 10.56 -0.42 -10.07
C THR A 2 10.48 -1.31 -8.82
N THR A 3 9.76 -0.88 -7.78
CA THR A 3 9.61 -1.62 -6.51
C THR A 3 8.55 -2.71 -6.57
N THR A 4 7.52 -2.55 -7.41
CA THR A 4 6.43 -3.53 -7.62
C THR A 4 6.95 -4.92 -8.00
N ARG A 5 8.10 -4.99 -8.68
CA ARG A 5 8.72 -6.25 -9.12
C ARG A 5 9.77 -6.80 -8.15
N LYS A 6 10.20 -6.01 -7.17
CA LYS A 6 11.20 -6.47 -6.19
C LYS A 6 10.49 -7.37 -5.17
N PRO A 7 11.02 -8.56 -4.84
CA PRO A 7 10.43 -9.39 -3.81
C PRO A 7 10.55 -8.69 -2.44
N SER A 8 9.60 -8.97 -1.55
CA SER A 8 9.62 -8.53 -0.16
C SER A 8 9.27 -9.69 0.75
N SER A 9 9.90 -9.74 1.93
CA SER A 9 9.62 -10.78 2.93
C SER A 9 8.17 -10.81 3.46
N GLN A 10 7.36 -9.80 3.13
CA GLN A 10 5.96 -9.67 3.56
C GLN A 10 4.94 -9.87 2.43
N ASP A 11 5.38 -10.29 1.24
CA ASP A 11 4.49 -10.47 0.09
C ASP A 11 3.40 -11.51 0.37
N GLU A 12 3.78 -12.70 0.83
CA GLU A 12 2.83 -13.79 1.14
C GLU A 12 1.84 -13.39 2.24
N ALA A 13 2.29 -12.67 3.27
CA ALA A 13 1.42 -12.18 4.35
C ALA A 13 0.35 -11.22 3.81
N LEU A 14 0.73 -10.32 2.90
CA LEU A 14 -0.20 -9.39 2.26
C LEU A 14 -1.20 -10.10 1.37
N GLU A 15 -0.74 -11.05 0.56
CA GLU A 15 -1.61 -11.85 -0.30
C GLU A 15 -2.66 -12.62 0.52
N ASN A 16 -2.24 -13.21 1.65
CA ASN A 16 -3.12 -13.93 2.57
C ASN A 16 -4.16 -13.01 3.22
N ILE A 17 -3.75 -11.83 3.71
CA ILE A 17 -4.65 -10.92 4.44
C ILE A 17 -5.67 -10.25 3.51
N PHE A 18 -5.26 -9.87 2.31
CA PHE A 18 -6.13 -9.22 1.34
C PHE A 18 -6.78 -10.18 0.34
N GLY A 19 -6.47 -11.48 0.46
CA GLY A 19 -7.10 -12.58 -0.26
C GLY A 19 -6.92 -12.56 -1.77
N ALA A 20 -5.83 -11.99 -2.29
CA ALA A 20 -5.47 -12.16 -3.70
C ALA A 20 -3.98 -11.89 -3.98
N PRO A 21 -3.48 -12.32 -5.15
CA PRO A 21 -2.09 -12.11 -5.56
C PRO A 21 -1.67 -10.63 -5.52
N LEU A 22 -0.37 -10.40 -5.30
CA LEU A 22 0.20 -9.06 -5.17
C LEU A 22 -0.03 -8.19 -6.41
N ALA A 23 0.02 -8.77 -7.61
CA ALA A 23 -0.28 -8.05 -8.85
C ALA A 23 -1.70 -7.46 -8.82
N ASP A 24 -2.68 -8.27 -8.44
CA ASP A 24 -4.10 -7.87 -8.33
C ASP A 24 -4.31 -6.85 -7.21
N LEU A 25 -3.52 -6.91 -6.14
CA LEU A 25 -3.52 -5.89 -5.07
C LEU A 25 -3.12 -4.52 -5.61
N TYR A 26 -2.04 -4.45 -6.39
CA TYR A 26 -1.59 -3.21 -7.02
C TYR A 26 -2.60 -2.66 -8.02
N GLU A 27 -3.26 -3.52 -8.80
CA GLU A 27 -4.34 -3.10 -9.69
C GLU A 27 -5.54 -2.55 -8.92
N ARG A 28 -5.92 -3.19 -7.81
CA ARG A 28 -7.00 -2.69 -6.95
C ARG A 28 -6.67 -1.34 -6.32
N ALA A 29 -5.41 -1.11 -5.97
CA ALA A 29 -4.99 0.11 -5.29
C ALA A 29 -5.04 1.37 -6.17
N VAL A 30 -5.00 1.24 -7.49
CA VAL A 30 -5.11 2.37 -8.44
C VAL A 30 -6.54 2.65 -8.88
N ARG A 31 -7.50 1.80 -8.51
CA ARG A 31 -8.91 1.98 -8.88
C ARG A 31 -9.58 3.05 -8.00
N PRO A 32 -10.55 3.80 -8.53
CA PRO A 32 -11.41 4.66 -7.70
C PRO A 32 -12.08 3.85 -6.59
N GLY A 33 -12.05 4.36 -5.36
CA GLY A 33 -12.61 3.66 -4.20
C GLY A 33 -11.71 2.58 -3.59
N ALA A 34 -10.42 2.53 -3.96
CA ALA A 34 -9.45 1.66 -3.31
C ALA A 34 -9.45 1.85 -1.78
N SER A 35 -9.31 0.74 -1.04
CA SER A 35 -9.20 0.78 0.41
C SER A 35 -7.96 1.58 0.83
N PRO A 36 -8.08 2.59 1.72
CA PRO A 36 -6.92 3.33 2.23
C PRO A 36 -5.89 2.42 2.91
N ALA A 37 -6.35 1.36 3.59
CA ALA A 37 -5.48 0.37 4.21
C ALA A 37 -4.67 -0.42 3.17
N LEU A 38 -5.28 -0.79 2.04
CA LEU A 38 -4.60 -1.47 0.93
C LEU A 38 -3.52 -0.57 0.32
N VAL A 39 -3.86 0.68 0.01
CA VAL A 39 -2.90 1.65 -0.55
C VAL A 39 -1.71 1.80 0.41
N ARG A 40 -2.00 2.01 1.70
CA ARG A 40 -0.95 2.18 2.71
C ARG A 40 -0.09 0.93 2.90
N ALA A 41 -0.68 -0.26 2.85
CA ALA A 41 0.06 -1.51 2.94
C ALA A 41 1.05 -1.68 1.78
N LEU A 42 0.62 -1.35 0.55
CA LEU A 42 1.47 -1.44 -0.64
C LEU A 42 2.58 -0.38 -0.68
N GLU A 43 2.34 0.80 -0.11
CA GLU A 43 3.39 1.80 0.11
C GLU A 43 4.46 1.27 1.07
N LEU A 44 4.05 0.82 2.26
CA LEU A 44 4.97 0.27 3.27
C LEU A 44 5.74 -0.93 2.73
N ARG A 45 5.08 -1.82 1.98
CA ARG A 45 5.70 -2.94 1.27
C ARG A 45 6.75 -2.48 0.27
N SER A 46 6.48 -1.41 -0.48
CA SER A 46 7.42 -0.87 -1.46
C SER A 46 8.68 -0.32 -0.80
N PHE A 47 8.54 0.35 0.36
CA PHE A 47 9.69 0.81 1.15
C PHE A 47 10.45 -0.35 1.80
N LEU A 48 9.75 -1.37 2.28
CA LEU A 48 10.36 -2.59 2.81
C LEU A 48 11.21 -3.28 1.75
N ALA A 49 10.68 -3.48 0.54
CA ALA A 49 11.41 -4.11 -0.57
C ALA A 49 12.71 -3.35 -0.91
N LEU A 50 12.68 -2.01 -0.86
CA LEU A 50 13.87 -1.18 -1.07
C LEU A 50 14.89 -1.37 0.06
N ALA A 51 14.45 -1.35 1.32
CA ALA A 51 15.34 -1.56 2.46
C ALA A 51 16.00 -2.94 2.41
N GLU A 52 15.25 -3.99 2.06
CA GLU A 52 15.77 -5.35 1.91
C GLU A 52 16.80 -5.47 0.79
N GLU A 53 16.54 -4.86 -0.35
CA GLU A 53 17.52 -4.78 -1.43
C GLU A 53 18.81 -4.06 -0.99
N GLN A 54 18.70 -2.94 -0.26
CA GLN A 54 19.90 -2.24 0.23
C GLN A 54 20.71 -3.11 1.19
N VAL A 55 20.06 -3.87 2.08
CA VAL A 55 20.76 -4.82 2.96
C VAL A 55 21.57 -5.82 2.14
N VAL A 56 20.95 -6.44 1.13
CA VAL A 56 21.64 -7.41 0.26
C VAL A 56 22.79 -6.76 -0.49
N ARG A 57 22.55 -5.59 -1.10
CA ARG A 57 23.56 -4.87 -1.87
C ARG A 57 24.78 -4.47 -1.04
N VAL A 58 24.56 -3.96 0.17
CA VAL A 58 25.67 -3.56 1.06
C VAL A 58 26.42 -4.78 1.57
N ARG A 59 25.71 -5.84 1.97
CA ARG A 59 26.33 -7.12 2.34
C ARG A 59 27.23 -7.63 1.23
N ASP A 60 26.73 -7.70 0.01
CA ASP A 60 27.48 -8.25 -1.12
C ASP A 60 28.71 -7.38 -1.45
N ARG A 61 28.62 -6.05 -1.30
CA ARG A 61 29.76 -5.14 -1.46
C ARG A 61 30.81 -5.36 -0.38
N VAL A 62 30.43 -5.46 0.89
CA VAL A 62 31.36 -5.76 2.00
C VAL A 62 32.03 -7.10 1.79
N HIS A 63 31.28 -8.13 1.40
CA HIS A 63 31.84 -9.45 1.10
C HIS A 63 32.86 -9.40 -0.05
N ALA A 64 32.59 -8.65 -1.11
CA ALA A 64 33.52 -8.49 -2.22
C ALA A 64 34.81 -7.77 -1.79
N SER A 65 34.70 -6.68 -1.02
CA SER A 65 35.86 -5.94 -0.50
C SER A 65 36.70 -6.77 0.47
N MET A 66 36.08 -7.70 1.20
CA MET A 66 36.73 -8.55 2.20
C MET A 66 37.07 -9.95 1.67
N ALA A 67 37.02 -10.15 0.33
CA ALA A 67 37.33 -11.44 -0.27
C ALA A 67 38.77 -11.86 0.05
N PRO A 68 39.03 -13.14 0.37
CA PRO A 68 40.35 -13.61 0.80
C PRO A 68 41.43 -13.50 -0.28
N ASP A 69 41.01 -13.44 -1.54
CA ASP A 69 41.83 -13.26 -2.74
C ASP A 69 41.76 -11.82 -3.30
N GLY A 70 41.15 -10.89 -2.55
CA GLY A 70 41.02 -9.49 -2.92
C GLY A 70 42.34 -8.72 -2.88
N ASP A 71 42.46 -7.71 -3.75
CA ASP A 71 43.60 -6.80 -3.76
C ASP A 71 43.61 -5.90 -2.52
N LEU A 72 44.62 -6.08 -1.67
CA LEU A 72 44.75 -5.33 -0.42
C LEU A 72 45.03 -3.84 -0.63
N ASP A 73 45.61 -3.46 -1.77
CA ASP A 73 45.88 -2.06 -2.10
C ASP A 73 44.58 -1.30 -2.46
N GLN A 74 43.50 -2.02 -2.78
CA GLN A 74 42.17 -1.46 -3.05
C GLN A 74 41.28 -1.42 -1.80
N LEU A 75 41.74 -1.94 -0.67
CA LEU A 75 40.97 -1.96 0.58
C LEU A 75 40.98 -0.56 1.24
N SER A 76 39.81 0.05 1.38
CA SER A 76 39.65 1.36 2.04
C SER A 76 38.82 1.24 3.32
N ALA A 77 39.41 1.72 4.43
CA ALA A 77 38.72 1.81 5.72
C ALA A 77 37.52 2.76 5.67
N GLU A 78 37.62 3.86 4.92
CA GLU A 78 36.55 4.85 4.78
C GLU A 78 35.35 4.28 4.02
N VAL A 79 35.61 3.50 2.96
CA VAL A 79 34.56 2.81 2.20
C VAL A 79 33.87 1.76 3.08
N LEU A 80 34.64 0.95 3.80
CA LEU A 80 34.07 -0.04 4.72
C LEU A 80 33.24 0.61 5.83
N GLN A 81 33.72 1.72 6.41
CA GLN A 81 32.98 2.45 7.44
C GLN A 81 31.66 3.01 6.89
N SER A 82 31.70 3.57 5.66
CA SER A 82 30.51 4.04 4.98
C SER A 82 29.52 2.91 4.73
N ASP A 83 30.01 1.73 4.33
CA ASP A 83 29.20 0.53 4.13
C ASP A 83 28.53 0.05 5.41
N VAL A 84 29.24 0.07 6.55
CA VAL A 84 28.65 -0.23 7.87
C VAL A 84 27.49 0.71 8.17
N HIS A 85 27.65 2.02 7.99
CA HIS A 85 26.57 2.98 8.22
C HIS A 85 25.37 2.75 7.30
N TRP A 86 25.60 2.44 6.02
CA TRP A 86 24.53 2.11 5.10
C TRP A 86 23.82 0.81 5.47
N LEU A 87 24.56 -0.20 5.94
CA LEU A 87 23.99 -1.46 6.40
C LEU A 87 23.11 -1.25 7.63
N GLU A 88 23.57 -0.47 8.61
CA GLU A 88 22.82 -0.10 9.81
C GLU A 88 21.50 0.59 9.43
N ALA A 89 21.57 1.62 8.58
CA ALA A 89 20.40 2.36 8.12
C ALA A 89 19.40 1.47 7.35
N ALA A 90 19.90 0.59 6.48
CA ALA A 90 19.06 -0.33 5.71
C ALA A 90 18.37 -1.37 6.62
N LEU A 91 19.10 -1.92 7.59
CA LEU A 91 18.55 -2.84 8.59
C LEU A 91 17.51 -2.15 9.48
N ASP A 92 17.75 -0.90 9.85
CA ASP A 92 16.79 -0.14 10.65
C ASP A 92 15.51 0.19 9.87
N GLY A 93 15.66 0.69 8.64
CA GLY A 93 14.53 0.90 7.73
C GLY A 93 13.73 -0.39 7.53
N ARG A 94 14.40 -1.53 7.29
CA ARG A 94 13.74 -2.83 7.15
C ARG A 94 12.92 -3.18 8.39
N ARG A 95 13.49 -3.08 9.59
CA ARG A 95 12.77 -3.35 10.86
C ARG A 95 11.60 -2.40 11.04
N GLY A 96 11.79 -1.11 10.75
CA GLY A 96 10.78 -0.07 10.86
C GLY A 96 9.58 -0.32 9.96
N TYR A 97 9.81 -0.55 8.66
CA TYR A 97 8.73 -0.82 7.71
C TYR A 97 8.01 -2.15 8.00
N ARG A 98 8.74 -3.18 8.43
CA ARG A 98 8.12 -4.44 8.82
C ARG A 98 7.17 -4.25 10.01
N ARG A 99 7.62 -3.57 11.07
CA ARG A 99 6.78 -3.24 12.24
C ARG A 99 5.57 -2.38 11.87
N ALA A 100 5.76 -1.38 11.02
CA ALA A 100 4.66 -0.52 10.58
C ALA A 100 3.61 -1.31 9.80
N LEU A 101 4.06 -2.25 8.95
CA LEU A 101 3.17 -3.13 8.20
C LEU A 101 2.44 -4.11 9.12
N ASP A 102 3.16 -4.77 10.03
CA ASP A 102 2.58 -5.70 11.02
C ASP A 102 1.50 -5.00 11.87
N SER A 103 1.78 -3.78 12.34
CA SER A 103 0.83 -2.96 13.10
C SER A 103 -0.40 -2.55 12.28
N LEU A 104 -0.21 -2.14 11.03
CA LEU A 104 -1.31 -1.76 10.13
C LEU A 104 -2.25 -2.96 9.91
N LEU A 105 -1.68 -4.11 9.61
CA LEU A 105 -2.42 -5.33 9.31
C LEU A 105 -3.15 -5.88 10.54
N SER A 106 -2.53 -5.80 11.72
CA SER A 106 -3.14 -6.24 12.98
C SER A 106 -4.32 -5.35 13.42
N ALA A 107 -4.36 -4.10 12.97
CA ALA A 107 -5.43 -3.15 13.29
C ALA A 107 -6.66 -3.29 12.37
N MET A 108 -6.58 -4.10 11.30
CA MET A 108 -7.70 -4.30 10.39
C MET A 108 -8.75 -5.26 10.99
N PRO A 109 -10.06 -4.93 10.89
CA PRO A 109 -11.10 -5.84 11.34
C PRO A 109 -11.10 -7.12 10.48
N PRO A 110 -11.40 -8.30 11.07
CA PRO A 110 -11.46 -9.55 10.32
C PRO A 110 -12.48 -9.45 9.18
N PRO A 111 -12.20 -10.04 8.01
CA PRO A 111 -13.01 -9.86 6.80
C PRO A 111 -14.50 -10.22 6.94
N THR A 112 -14.88 -11.01 7.95
CA THR A 112 -16.26 -11.40 8.28
C THR A 112 -17.08 -10.32 8.98
N ALA A 113 -16.45 -9.25 9.47
CA ALA A 113 -17.12 -8.22 10.27
C ALA A 113 -17.55 -6.98 9.47
N ARG A 114 -17.39 -6.95 8.14
CA ARG A 114 -17.79 -5.79 7.34
C ARG A 114 -19.31 -5.73 7.25
N PRO A 115 -20.00 -4.81 7.95
CA PRO A 115 -21.44 -4.66 7.78
C PRO A 115 -21.68 -4.21 6.34
N ALA A 116 -22.59 -4.86 5.64
CA ALA A 116 -23.05 -4.36 4.36
C ALA A 116 -23.57 -2.92 4.59
N PRO A 117 -23.16 -1.93 3.77
CA PRO A 117 -23.75 -0.60 3.87
C PRO A 117 -25.24 -0.75 3.56
N ALA A 118 -26.08 -0.58 4.58
CA ALA A 118 -27.50 -0.44 4.41
C ALA A 118 -27.72 0.89 3.66
N LEU A 119 -27.80 0.81 2.32
CA LEU A 119 -28.35 1.88 1.50
C LEU A 119 -29.83 2.01 1.84
N ALA A 120 -30.13 2.75 2.91
CA ALA A 120 -31.47 3.27 3.13
C ALA A 120 -31.68 4.44 2.18
N THR A 121 -32.04 4.14 0.93
CA THR A 121 -32.61 5.14 0.02
C THR A 121 -34.05 5.39 0.47
N SER A 122 -34.25 6.25 1.47
CA SER A 122 -35.57 6.85 1.68
C SER A 122 -35.75 7.97 0.65
N LEU A 123 -36.43 7.64 -0.45
CA LEU A 123 -36.95 8.65 -1.35
C LEU A 123 -38.03 9.45 -0.58
N PRO A 124 -37.96 10.79 -0.49
CA PRO A 124 -39.07 11.56 0.06
C PRO A 124 -40.32 11.39 -0.81
N PRO A 125 -41.53 11.27 -0.22
CA PRO A 125 -42.76 11.14 -1.00
C PRO A 125 -42.98 12.39 -1.86
N ALA A 126 -43.29 12.17 -3.14
CA ALA A 126 -43.59 13.25 -4.08
C ALA A 126 -44.86 14.01 -3.67
N PRO A 127 -44.87 15.35 -3.74
CA PRO A 127 -46.09 16.13 -3.52
C PRO A 127 -47.11 15.86 -4.65
N PRO A 128 -48.42 15.86 -4.36
CA PRO A 128 -49.45 15.60 -5.36
C PRO A 128 -49.47 16.70 -6.42
N ALA A 129 -49.53 16.28 -7.69
CA ALA A 129 -49.74 17.17 -8.82
C ALA A 129 -51.12 17.85 -8.71
N THR A 130 -51.13 19.17 -8.54
CA THR A 130 -52.33 19.98 -8.72
C THR A 130 -52.71 19.96 -10.20
N SER A 131 -53.83 19.29 -10.51
CA SER A 131 -54.51 19.42 -11.80
C SER A 131 -55.03 20.86 -11.92
N VAL A 132 -54.45 21.65 -12.82
CA VAL A 132 -55.01 22.94 -13.22
C VAL A 132 -56.08 22.64 -14.26
N GLU A 133 -57.34 22.60 -13.81
CA GLU A 133 -58.50 22.49 -14.67
C GLU A 133 -58.74 23.83 -15.36
N ALA A 134 -58.71 23.82 -16.69
CA ALA A 134 -58.93 24.96 -17.55
C ALA A 134 -60.41 25.35 -17.53
N GLY A 135 -60.75 26.41 -16.79
CA GLY A 135 -62.07 27.03 -16.79
C GLY A 135 -62.17 28.19 -17.78
N VAL A 136 -62.56 27.89 -19.02
CA VAL A 136 -63.10 28.87 -19.98
C VAL A 136 -64.46 29.32 -19.47
N LEU A 137 -64.66 30.63 -19.24
CA LEU A 137 -66.01 31.21 -19.19
C LEU A 137 -66.00 32.65 -19.69
N ALA A 138 -66.54 32.80 -20.89
CA ALA A 138 -66.90 34.04 -21.55
C ALA A 138 -68.00 34.80 -20.78
N ARG A 139 -67.94 36.13 -20.79
CA ARG A 139 -69.09 37.00 -20.49
C ARG A 139 -69.15 38.14 -21.50
N GLY A 140 -70.23 38.14 -22.29
CA GLY A 140 -70.71 39.33 -22.97
C GLY A 140 -71.87 39.94 -22.19
N ARG A 141 -71.87 41.27 -22.07
CA ARG A 141 -72.99 42.18 -22.35
C ARG A 141 -72.49 43.62 -22.32
#